data_AF-A0A2W4IYU8-F1
#
_entry.id   AF-A0A2W4IYU8-F1
#
_cell.length_a   1.000
_cell.length_b   1.000
_cell.length_c   1.000
_cell.angle_alpha   90.00
_cell.angle_beta   90.00
_cell.angle_gamma   90.00
#
_symmetry.space_group_name_H-M   'P 1'
#
loop_
_entity.id
_entity.type
_entity.pdbx_description
1 polymer ?
#
loop_
_entity_poly.entity_id
_entity_poly.type
_entity_poly.pdbx_seq_one_letter_code
_entity_poly.pdbx_strand_id
1 'polypeptide(L)'
;MPAGQAKLLSALDSLPGPATLAELAEASGLHPNTVRFHLEPLLECGAVVRTTEPGRGRGRPAHRYVASGARPGPAAEITGLAIALAGAVRRASDTPAEDARQAGRDWGRRLAEQPARRKDVSSVLDRMGFGPEADEADEGTLRLTRCPLLAAAREAPDVVCGVHQGLVEGLLHRAGADTGVELEPFAEVGACRLRIGDHP
;
A
#
# COMPACT_ATOMS: atom_id res chain seq x y z
N MET A 1 -8.88 -9.67 -7.65
CA MET A 1 -10.29 -9.31 -7.33
C MET A 1 -11.20 -9.65 -8.52
N PRO A 2 -12.39 -10.22 -8.30
CA PRO A 2 -13.44 -10.42 -9.32
C PRO A 2 -13.85 -9.11 -10.04
N ALA A 3 -14.19 -9.21 -11.33
CA ALA A 3 -14.56 -8.05 -12.16
C ALA A 3 -15.76 -7.25 -11.63
N GLY A 4 -16.75 -7.93 -11.03
CA GLY A 4 -17.91 -7.26 -10.43
C GLY A 4 -17.55 -6.41 -9.20
N GLN A 5 -16.57 -6.84 -8.41
CA GLN A 5 -16.08 -6.07 -7.26
C GLN A 5 -15.31 -4.83 -7.69
N ALA A 6 -14.46 -4.95 -8.72
CA ALA A 6 -13.72 -3.82 -9.29
C ALA A 6 -14.66 -2.74 -9.84
N LYS A 7 -15.76 -3.13 -10.52
CA LYS A 7 -16.78 -2.19 -11.01
C LYS A 7 -17.50 -1.44 -9.88
N LEU A 8 -17.80 -2.11 -8.77
CA LEU A 8 -18.43 -1.46 -7.62
C LEU A 8 -17.53 -0.46 -6.93
N LEU A 9 -16.24 -0.78 -6.77
CA LEU A 9 -15.26 0.16 -6.21
C LEU A 9 -15.08 1.38 -7.10
N SER A 10 -14.94 1.18 -8.41
CA SER A 10 -14.84 2.28 -9.38
C SER A 10 -16.09 3.17 -9.39
N ALA A 11 -17.28 2.58 -9.24
CA ALA A 11 -18.54 3.33 -9.13
C ALA A 11 -18.60 4.15 -7.83
N LEU A 12 -18.17 3.58 -6.70
CA LEU A 12 -18.10 4.30 -5.42
C LEU A 12 -17.11 5.46 -5.45
N ASP A 13 -15.96 5.29 -6.10
CA ASP A 13 -14.93 6.34 -6.25
C ASP A 13 -15.39 7.50 -7.15
N SER A 14 -16.31 7.22 -8.09
CA SER A 14 -16.82 8.22 -9.04
C SER A 14 -18.00 9.03 -8.48
N LEU A 15 -18.63 8.56 -7.40
CA LEU A 15 -19.77 9.23 -6.79
C LEU A 15 -19.31 10.24 -5.73
N PRO A 16 -19.94 11.43 -5.64
CA PRO A 16 -19.50 12.52 -4.77
C PRO A 16 -19.74 12.27 -3.27
N GLY A 17 -20.26 11.11 -2.88
CA GLY A 17 -20.60 10.81 -1.49
C GLY A 17 -21.23 9.43 -1.30
N PRO A 18 -21.78 9.15 -0.10
CA PRO A 18 -22.41 7.87 0.23
C PRO A 18 -23.54 7.51 -0.74
N ALA A 19 -23.43 6.34 -1.35
CA ALA A 19 -24.32 5.88 -2.40
C ALA A 19 -25.30 4.81 -1.90
N THR A 20 -26.54 4.87 -2.34
CA THR A 20 -27.53 3.80 -2.15
C THR A 20 -27.22 2.61 -3.06
N LEU A 21 -27.86 1.47 -2.77
CA LEU A 21 -27.80 0.31 -3.66
C LEU A 21 -28.28 0.63 -5.09
N ALA A 22 -29.27 1.53 -5.22
CA ALA A 22 -29.83 1.92 -6.52
C ALA A 22 -28.82 2.76 -7.32
N GLU A 23 -28.22 3.78 -6.69
CA GLU A 23 -27.18 4.61 -7.30
C GLU A 23 -25.95 3.77 -7.70
N LEU A 24 -25.60 2.75 -6.91
CA LEU A 24 -24.52 1.81 -7.26
C LEU A 24 -24.86 0.90 -8.45
N ALA A 25 -26.10 0.42 -8.53
CA ALA A 25 -26.54 -0.39 -9.67
C ALA A 25 -26.50 0.41 -10.96
N GLU A 26 -26.96 1.67 -10.91
CA GLU A 26 -26.92 2.61 -12.03
C GLU A 26 -25.48 2.94 -12.44
N ALA A 27 -24.64 3.37 -11.50
CA ALA A 27 -23.26 3.78 -11.79
C ALA A 27 -22.35 2.63 -12.24
N SER A 28 -22.56 1.40 -11.74
CA SER A 28 -21.76 0.23 -12.13
C SER A 28 -22.29 -0.51 -13.37
N GLY A 29 -23.51 -0.18 -13.82
CA GLY A 29 -24.22 -0.92 -14.87
C GLY A 29 -24.54 -2.37 -14.50
N LEU A 30 -24.57 -2.70 -13.20
CA LEU A 30 -24.85 -4.03 -12.69
C LEU A 30 -26.29 -4.13 -12.20
N HIS A 31 -26.89 -5.32 -12.35
CA HIS A 31 -28.22 -5.58 -11.78
C HIS A 31 -28.19 -5.52 -10.24
N PRO A 32 -29.23 -4.99 -9.55
CA PRO A 32 -29.25 -4.84 -8.09
C PRO A 32 -28.91 -6.11 -7.29
N ASN A 33 -29.32 -7.29 -7.77
CA ASN A 33 -28.96 -8.57 -7.12
C ASN A 33 -27.46 -8.87 -7.23
N THR A 34 -26.85 -8.55 -8.37
CA THR A 34 -25.40 -8.70 -8.61
C THR A 34 -24.60 -7.70 -7.79
N VAL A 35 -25.12 -6.47 -7.62
CA VAL A 35 -24.56 -5.48 -6.68
C VAL A 35 -24.53 -6.07 -5.28
N ARG A 36 -25.67 -6.55 -4.73
CA ARG A 36 -25.71 -7.16 -3.39
C ARG A 36 -24.69 -8.29 -3.25
N PHE A 37 -24.66 -9.20 -4.23
CA PHE A 37 -23.75 -10.34 -4.24
C PHE A 37 -22.27 -9.93 -4.18
N HIS A 38 -21.87 -8.89 -4.93
CA HIS A 38 -20.48 -8.41 -4.91
C HIS A 38 -20.18 -7.44 -3.77
N LEU A 39 -21.20 -6.84 -3.15
CA LEU A 39 -21.06 -5.93 -2.02
C LEU A 39 -20.80 -6.69 -0.72
N GLU A 40 -21.37 -7.89 -0.55
CA GLU A 40 -21.19 -8.71 0.67
C GLU A 40 -19.69 -8.98 0.95
N PRO A 41 -18.88 -9.52 0.01
CA PRO A 41 -17.48 -9.78 0.29
C PRO A 41 -16.65 -8.50 0.48
N LEU A 42 -17.08 -7.38 -0.12
CA LEU A 42 -16.43 -6.07 0.05
C LEU A 42 -16.73 -5.45 1.42
N LEU A 43 -17.89 -5.74 2.00
CA LEU A 43 -18.23 -5.40 3.38
C LEU A 43 -17.45 -6.28 4.36
N GLU A 44 -17.36 -7.60 4.09
CA GLU A 44 -16.62 -8.56 4.91
C GLU A 44 -15.12 -8.23 4.99
N CYS A 45 -14.50 -7.86 3.85
CA CYS A 45 -13.09 -7.49 3.82
C CYS A 45 -12.82 -6.01 4.15
N GLY A 46 -13.87 -5.23 4.46
CA GLY A 46 -13.75 -3.83 4.88
C GLY A 46 -13.38 -2.84 3.76
N ALA A 47 -13.45 -3.24 2.50
CA ALA A 47 -13.25 -2.37 1.34
C ALA A 47 -14.41 -1.40 1.10
N VAL A 48 -15.61 -1.73 1.60
CA VAL A 48 -16.80 -0.88 1.60
C VAL A 48 -17.38 -0.80 3.00
N VAL A 49 -17.88 0.36 3.41
CA VAL A 49 -18.54 0.56 4.70
C VAL A 49 -20.01 0.91 4.48
N ARG A 50 -20.87 0.28 5.28
CA ARG A 50 -22.30 0.61 5.33
C ARG A 50 -22.55 1.67 6.39
N THR A 51 -23.24 2.73 5.98
CA THR A 51 -23.62 3.87 6.81
C THR A 51 -25.13 3.98 6.84
N THR A 52 -25.67 4.45 7.97
CA THR A 52 -27.10 4.70 8.14
C THR A 52 -27.28 6.19 8.29
N GLU A 53 -28.06 6.79 7.39
CA GLU A 53 -28.42 8.20 7.50
C GLU A 53 -29.54 8.36 8.55
N PRO A 54 -29.48 9.35 9.46
CA PRO A 54 -30.60 9.64 10.36
C PRO A 54 -31.81 10.07 9.51
N GLY A 55 -32.84 9.24 9.46
CA GLY A 55 -34.01 9.48 8.63
C GLY A 55 -34.74 10.76 9.02
N ARG A 56 -34.82 11.74 8.10
CA ARG A 56 -35.76 12.86 8.20
C ARG A 56 -37.12 12.44 7.63
N GLY A 57 -37.85 11.54 8.31
CA GLY A 57 -39.21 11.16 7.90
C GLY A 57 -39.70 9.81 8.39
N ARG A 58 -40.95 9.46 8.04
CA ARG A 58 -41.56 8.14 8.27
C ARG A 58 -41.08 7.16 7.19
N GLY A 59 -40.17 6.24 7.55
CA GLY A 59 -39.67 5.16 6.70
C GLY A 59 -38.47 4.45 7.32
N ARG A 60 -38.21 3.19 6.92
CA ARG A 60 -37.04 2.41 7.38
C ARG A 60 -35.76 3.13 6.91
N PRO A 61 -34.74 3.36 7.77
CA PRO A 61 -33.52 4.07 7.40
C PRO A 61 -32.87 3.44 6.16
N ALA A 62 -32.57 4.26 5.15
CA ALA A 62 -31.88 3.81 3.95
C ALA A 62 -30.40 3.55 4.27
N HIS A 63 -29.88 2.41 3.82
CA HIS A 63 -28.45 2.11 3.92
C HIS A 63 -27.72 2.78 2.77
N ARG A 64 -26.64 3.48 3.10
CA ARG A 64 -25.71 4.04 2.12
C ARG A 64 -24.36 3.38 2.27
N TYR A 65 -23.66 3.23 1.15
CA TYR A 65 -22.40 2.54 1.01
C TYR A 65 -21.35 3.55 0.59
N VAL A 66 -20.17 3.42 1.18
CA VAL A 66 -19.04 4.31 0.97
C VAL A 66 -17.83 3.41 0.75
N ALA A 67 -17.03 3.66 -0.28
CA ALA A 67 -15.73 3.01 -0.39
C ALA A 67 -14.94 3.32 0.87
N SER A 68 -14.25 2.35 1.45
CA SER A 68 -13.53 2.53 2.71
C SER A 68 -12.43 3.60 2.62
N GLY A 69 -12.03 4.02 1.40
CA GLY A 69 -11.16 5.18 1.16
C GLY A 69 -11.84 6.55 1.35
N ALA A 70 -13.16 6.63 1.45
CA ALA A 70 -13.94 7.85 1.69
C ALA A 70 -14.37 8.04 3.17
N ARG A 71 -14.05 7.08 4.04
CA ARG A 71 -13.74 7.32 5.47
C ARG A 71 -12.22 7.15 5.62
N PRO A 72 -11.55 7.68 6.66
CA PRO A 72 -10.22 7.19 6.97
C PRO A 72 -10.37 5.70 7.35
N GLY A 73 -10.09 4.80 6.42
CA GLY A 73 -9.99 3.37 6.72
C GLY A 73 -8.70 3.06 7.50
N PRO A 74 -8.48 1.80 7.90
CA PRO A 74 -7.24 1.38 8.56
C PRO A 74 -5.98 1.82 7.81
N ALA A 75 -6.02 1.89 6.48
CA ALA A 75 -4.92 2.38 5.65
C ALA A 75 -4.60 3.87 5.87
N ALA A 76 -5.61 4.72 6.09
CA ALA A 76 -5.41 6.14 6.37
C ALA A 76 -4.87 6.36 7.78
N GLU A 77 -5.35 5.60 8.77
CA GLU A 77 -4.81 5.62 10.13
C GLU A 77 -3.36 5.14 10.19
N ILE A 78 -3.03 4.05 9.48
CA ILE A 78 -1.66 3.54 9.34
C ILE A 78 -0.76 4.58 8.66
N THR A 79 -1.25 5.25 7.62
CA THR A 79 -0.51 6.33 6.94
C THR A 79 -0.25 7.50 7.88
N GLY A 80 -1.27 7.95 8.61
CA GLY A 80 -1.13 9.03 9.59
C GLY A 80 -0.16 8.66 10.72
N LEU A 81 -0.20 7.43 11.21
CA LEU A 81 0.75 6.92 12.19
C LEU A 81 2.17 6.88 11.63
N ALA A 82 2.35 6.40 10.39
CA ALA A 82 3.66 6.38 9.74
C ALA A 82 4.26 7.78 9.59
N ILE A 83 3.45 8.78 9.20
CA ILE A 83 3.87 10.19 9.13
C ILE A 83 4.28 10.69 10.52
N ALA A 84 3.46 10.45 11.54
CA ALA A 84 3.74 10.91 12.90
C ALA A 84 5.03 10.29 13.46
N LEU A 85 5.25 8.99 13.24
CA LEU A 85 6.46 8.28 13.67
C LEU A 85 7.69 8.76 12.89
N ALA A 86 7.59 8.97 11.58
CA ALA A 86 8.68 9.52 10.80
C ALA A 86 9.08 10.93 11.28
N GLY A 87 8.10 11.78 11.59
CA GLY A 87 8.33 13.08 12.21
C GLY A 87 8.99 12.97 13.59
N ALA A 88 8.66 11.95 14.39
CA ALA A 88 9.30 11.71 15.68
C ALA A 88 10.77 11.28 15.53
N VAL A 89 11.07 10.35 14.62
CA VAL A 89 12.45 9.92 14.31
C VAL A 89 13.30 11.11 13.89
N ARG A 90 12.81 11.97 12.99
CA ARG A 90 13.52 13.17 12.54
C ARG A 90 13.85 14.16 13.65
N ARG A 91 13.07 14.20 14.73
CA ARG A 91 13.32 15.09 15.87
C ARG A 91 14.26 14.47 16.90
N ALA A 92 14.26 13.15 17.02
CA ALA A 92 14.98 12.43 18.07
C ALA A 92 16.35 11.91 17.64
N SER A 93 16.58 11.73 16.34
CA SER A 93 17.81 11.17 15.78
C SER A 93 18.66 12.24 15.12
N ASP A 94 19.98 12.18 15.34
CA ASP A 94 20.98 12.96 14.61
C ASP A 94 21.25 12.39 13.21
N THR A 95 20.89 11.13 12.97
CA THR A 95 21.04 10.43 11.68
C THR A 95 19.75 9.70 11.28
N PRO A 96 18.63 10.41 11.03
CA PRO A 96 17.32 9.79 10.82
C PRO A 96 17.27 8.75 9.70
N ALA A 97 18.00 8.99 8.60
CA ALA A 97 18.04 8.08 7.47
C ALA A 97 18.73 6.74 7.81
N GLU A 98 19.82 6.78 8.58
CA GLU A 98 20.54 5.56 8.95
C GLU A 98 19.80 4.76 10.03
N ASP A 99 19.18 5.44 11.00
CA ASP A 99 18.33 4.79 12.00
C ASP A 99 17.11 4.15 11.36
N ALA A 100 16.51 4.82 10.38
CA ALA A 100 15.42 4.28 9.58
C ALA A 100 15.86 3.06 8.78
N ARG A 101 17.03 3.12 8.14
CA ARG A 101 17.62 1.98 7.43
C ARG A 101 17.90 0.83 8.38
N GLN A 102 18.42 1.07 9.58
CA GLN A 102 18.61 0.05 10.60
C GLN A 102 17.28 -0.59 11.05
N ALA A 103 16.24 0.21 11.28
CA ALA A 103 14.91 -0.31 11.59
C ALA A 103 14.35 -1.19 10.46
N GLY A 104 14.57 -0.78 9.20
CA GLY A 104 14.29 -1.58 8.03
C GLY A 104 15.04 -2.91 8.03
N ARG A 105 16.36 -2.89 8.29
CA ARG A 105 17.19 -4.10 8.36
C ARG A 105 16.67 -5.08 9.40
N ASP A 106 16.33 -4.58 10.59
CA ASP A 106 15.77 -5.39 11.66
C ASP A 106 14.44 -6.03 11.25
N TRP A 107 13.59 -5.29 10.55
CA TRP A 107 12.33 -5.79 10.03
C TRP A 107 12.53 -6.86 8.94
N GLY A 108 13.38 -6.60 7.95
CA GLY A 108 13.70 -7.55 6.89
C GLY A 108 14.27 -8.87 7.43
N ARG A 109 15.13 -8.81 8.44
CA ARG A 109 15.67 -10.01 9.10
C ARG A 109 14.59 -10.84 9.81
N ARG A 110 13.55 -10.21 10.36
CA ARG A 110 12.40 -10.92 10.98
C ARG A 110 11.50 -11.58 9.95
N LEU A 111 11.35 -10.97 8.76
CA LEU A 111 10.55 -11.52 7.67
C LEU A 111 11.25 -12.68 6.94
N ALA A 112 12.58 -12.74 6.98
CA ALA A 112 13.36 -13.82 6.40
C ALA A 112 13.25 -15.12 7.25
N GLU A 113 12.19 -15.90 7.04
CA GLU A 113 12.01 -17.23 7.66
C GLU A 113 13.10 -18.24 7.22
N GLN A 114 13.61 -18.08 6.00
CA GLN A 114 14.75 -18.80 5.42
C GLN A 114 15.63 -17.81 4.62
N PRO A 115 16.90 -18.14 4.28
CA PRO A 115 17.74 -17.27 3.44
C PRO A 115 17.06 -16.99 2.10
N ALA A 116 16.60 -15.75 1.90
CA ALA A 116 16.01 -15.32 0.64
C ALA A 116 17.11 -15.18 -0.41
N ARG A 117 16.97 -15.89 -1.54
CA ARG A 117 17.73 -15.56 -2.75
C ARG A 117 17.17 -14.28 -3.34
N ARG A 118 17.93 -13.60 -4.21
CA ARG A 118 17.50 -12.41 -4.95
C ARG A 118 16.09 -12.54 -5.58
N LYS A 119 15.77 -13.71 -6.15
CA LYS A 119 14.44 -14.01 -6.73
C LYS A 119 13.29 -13.98 -5.71
N ASP A 120 13.59 -14.20 -4.43
CA ASP A 120 12.60 -14.22 -3.36
C ASP A 120 12.27 -12.79 -2.88
N VAL A 121 13.17 -11.82 -3.09
CA VAL A 121 12.96 -10.40 -2.75
C VAL A 121 11.78 -9.81 -3.52
N SER A 122 11.73 -10.04 -4.84
CA SER A 122 10.62 -9.54 -5.67
C SER A 122 9.26 -10.09 -5.19
N SER A 123 9.19 -11.39 -4.86
CA SER A 123 7.98 -12.00 -4.31
C SER A 123 7.57 -11.42 -2.94
N VAL A 124 8.54 -11.14 -2.06
CA VAL A 124 8.26 -10.46 -0.78
C VAL A 124 7.73 -9.05 -1.02
N LEU A 125 8.40 -8.26 -1.86
CA LEU A 125 8.00 -6.89 -2.16
C LEU A 125 6.62 -6.82 -2.84
N ASP A 126 6.29 -7.75 -3.72
CA ASP A 126 4.97 -7.80 -4.34
C ASP A 126 3.86 -8.12 -3.32
N ARG A 127 4.08 -9.10 -2.43
CA ARG A 127 3.15 -9.41 -1.32
C ARG A 127 2.96 -8.22 -0.37
N MET A 128 4.00 -7.40 -0.19
CA MET A 128 3.94 -6.17 0.59
C MET A 128 3.31 -5.00 -0.17
N GLY A 129 3.04 -5.16 -1.47
CA GLY A 129 2.30 -4.20 -2.29
C GLY A 129 3.16 -3.21 -3.07
N PHE A 130 4.48 -3.40 -3.17
CA PHE A 130 5.39 -2.49 -3.90
C PHE A 130 5.30 -2.60 -5.43
N GLY A 131 4.71 -3.67 -5.96
CA GLY A 131 4.61 -3.89 -7.41
C GLY A 131 5.97 -3.86 -8.13
N PRO A 132 6.89 -4.77 -7.78
CA PRO A 132 8.20 -4.83 -8.40
C PRO A 132 8.11 -5.35 -9.84
N GLU A 133 8.73 -4.62 -10.76
CA GLU A 133 8.95 -5.00 -12.15
C GLU A 133 10.46 -5.09 -12.41
N ALA A 134 10.92 -6.10 -13.14
CA ALA A 134 12.33 -6.17 -13.54
C ALA A 134 12.65 -5.05 -14.54
N ASP A 135 13.82 -4.43 -14.43
CA ASP A 135 14.32 -3.54 -15.47
C ASP A 135 14.89 -4.40 -16.62
N GLU A 136 14.35 -4.23 -17.83
CA GLU A 136 14.80 -4.99 -19.02
C GLU A 136 16.25 -4.67 -19.40
N ALA A 137 16.75 -3.50 -19.03
CA ALA A 137 18.11 -3.06 -19.34
C ALA A 137 19.14 -3.46 -18.27
N ASP A 138 18.70 -3.83 -17.07
CA ASP A 138 19.58 -4.18 -15.94
C ASP A 138 18.92 -5.22 -15.01
N GLU A 139 19.37 -6.47 -15.10
CA GLU A 139 18.95 -7.57 -14.21
C GLU A 139 19.24 -7.27 -12.72
N GLY A 140 20.16 -6.31 -12.49
CA GLY A 140 20.50 -5.63 -11.23
C GLY A 140 19.35 -4.86 -10.58
N THR A 141 18.34 -4.47 -11.34
CA THR A 141 17.43 -3.38 -10.97
C THR A 141 15.96 -3.80 -10.99
N LEU A 142 15.21 -3.33 -10.00
CA LEU A 142 13.76 -3.46 -9.89
C LEU A 142 13.11 -2.07 -9.90
N ARG A 143 12.07 -1.91 -10.70
CA ARG A 143 11.15 -0.77 -10.68
C ARG A 143 10.02 -1.05 -9.70
N LEU A 144 9.90 -0.25 -8.64
CA LEU A 144 8.80 -0.38 -7.67
C LEU A 144 7.69 0.58 -8.05
N THR A 145 6.64 0.07 -8.71
CA THR A 145 5.55 0.88 -9.30
C THR A 145 4.49 1.32 -8.30
N ARG A 146 4.56 0.83 -7.06
CA ARG A 146 3.65 1.20 -5.98
C ARG A 146 4.41 1.38 -4.68
N CYS A 147 3.85 2.21 -3.80
CA CYS A 147 4.33 2.35 -2.44
C CYS A 147 3.11 2.29 -1.48
N PRO A 148 3.03 1.29 -0.59
CA PRO A 148 1.96 1.19 0.41
C PRO A 148 1.87 2.40 1.34
N LEU A 149 2.97 3.15 1.47
CA LEU A 149 3.10 4.33 2.32
C LEU A 149 3.43 5.59 1.50
N LEU A 150 2.93 5.69 0.26
CA LEU A 150 3.30 6.77 -0.68
C LEU A 150 3.17 8.18 -0.09
N ALA A 151 2.09 8.45 0.66
CA ALA A 151 1.89 9.76 1.29
C ALA A 151 2.99 10.06 2.33
N ALA A 152 3.30 9.09 3.21
CA ALA A 152 4.39 9.24 4.18
C ALA A 152 5.76 9.35 3.50
N ALA A 153 5.99 8.60 2.42
CA ALA A 153 7.23 8.65 1.65
C ALA A 153 7.45 10.00 0.96
N ARG A 154 6.38 10.73 0.59
CA ARG A 154 6.49 12.09 0.06
C ARG A 154 6.82 13.12 1.14
N GLU A 155 6.33 12.93 2.35
CA GLU A 155 6.56 13.87 3.47
C GLU A 155 7.91 13.65 4.17
N ALA A 156 8.35 12.40 4.29
CA ALA A 156 9.60 12.01 4.96
C ALA A 156 10.34 10.90 4.17
N PRO A 157 10.84 11.20 2.96
CA PRO A 157 11.49 10.21 2.11
C PRO A 157 12.75 9.62 2.74
N ASP A 158 13.52 10.42 3.47
CA ASP A 158 14.72 10.01 4.20
C ASP A 158 14.43 8.88 5.20
N VAL A 159 13.31 8.97 5.91
CA VAL A 159 12.90 7.95 6.89
C VAL A 159 12.18 6.80 6.20
N VAL A 160 11.09 7.07 5.47
CA VAL A 160 10.23 6.01 4.95
C VAL A 160 10.95 5.19 3.89
N CYS A 161 11.66 5.83 2.96
CA CYS A 161 12.44 5.10 1.96
C CYS A 161 13.70 4.50 2.55
N GLY A 162 14.28 5.10 3.60
CA GLY A 162 15.34 4.47 4.40
C GLY A 162 14.90 3.13 4.98
N VAL A 163 13.71 3.07 5.61
CA VAL A 163 13.11 1.80 6.09
C VAL A 163 12.93 0.81 4.95
N HIS A 164 12.44 1.23 3.79
CA HIS A 164 12.25 0.32 2.64
C HIS A 164 13.58 -0.21 2.09
N GLN A 165 14.64 0.60 2.03
CA GLN A 165 15.96 0.12 1.62
C GLN A 165 16.50 -0.89 2.65
N GLY A 166 16.46 -0.52 3.93
CA GLY A 166 16.88 -1.39 5.02
C GLY A 166 16.13 -2.71 5.05
N LEU A 167 14.82 -2.71 4.74
CA LEU A 167 14.01 -3.92 4.61
C LEU A 167 14.64 -4.89 3.60
N VAL A 168 15.02 -4.40 2.42
CA VAL A 168 15.65 -5.22 1.38
C VAL A 168 17.04 -5.69 1.81
N GLU A 169 17.85 -4.83 2.44
CA GLU A 169 19.13 -5.20 3.05
C GLU A 169 18.96 -6.33 4.08
N GLY A 170 17.95 -6.23 4.95
CA GLY A 170 17.65 -7.23 5.97
C GLY A 170 17.17 -8.57 5.41
N LEU A 171 16.37 -8.54 4.35
CA LEU A 171 15.95 -9.74 3.60
C LEU A 171 17.16 -10.47 3.00
N LEU A 172 18.15 -9.71 2.53
CA LEU A 172 19.36 -10.23 1.87
C LEU A 172 20.51 -10.57 2.85
N HIS A 173 20.38 -10.32 4.15
CA HIS A 173 21.51 -10.40 5.10
C HIS A 173 22.24 -11.77 5.16
N ARG A 174 21.59 -12.85 4.71
CA ARG A 174 22.16 -14.22 4.67
C ARG A 174 22.55 -14.69 3.26
N ALA A 175 22.30 -13.88 2.23
CA ALA A 175 22.62 -14.22 0.84
C ALA A 175 24.09 -13.95 0.47
N GLY A 176 24.81 -13.19 1.31
CA GLY A 176 26.22 -12.81 1.13
C GLY A 176 26.45 -11.42 1.73
N ALA A 177 27.62 -11.20 2.36
CA ALA A 177 27.88 -9.97 3.14
C ALA A 177 28.04 -8.70 2.29
N ASP A 178 28.18 -8.81 0.97
CA ASP A 178 28.57 -7.71 0.08
C ASP A 178 27.52 -7.32 -0.98
N THR A 179 26.31 -7.87 -0.92
CA THR A 179 25.26 -7.45 -1.88
C THR A 179 24.80 -6.03 -1.56
N GLY A 180 25.27 -5.07 -2.36
CA GLY A 180 24.85 -3.68 -2.29
C GLY A 180 23.36 -3.54 -2.59
N VAL A 181 22.67 -2.75 -1.78
CA VAL A 181 21.28 -2.38 -1.97
C VAL A 181 21.18 -0.86 -1.98
N GLU A 182 20.58 -0.31 -3.03
CA GLU A 182 20.32 1.11 -3.11
C GLU A 182 18.89 1.34 -3.60
N LEU A 183 18.12 2.11 -2.85
CA LEU A 183 16.79 2.53 -3.24
C LEU A 183 16.82 4.01 -3.57
N GLU A 184 16.55 4.34 -4.83
CA GLU A 184 16.38 5.70 -5.32
C GLU A 184 14.88 6.04 -5.33
N PRO A 185 14.41 6.87 -4.38
CA PRO A 185 12.99 7.21 -4.28
C PRO A 185 12.57 8.10 -5.43
N PHE A 186 11.40 7.81 -6.03
CA PHE A 186 10.81 8.64 -7.08
C PHE A 186 11.74 8.89 -8.29
N ALA A 187 12.60 7.93 -8.59
CA ALA A 187 13.55 7.99 -9.70
C ALA A 187 12.87 8.28 -11.06
N GLU A 188 11.60 7.93 -11.19
CA GLU A 188 10.78 8.24 -12.37
C GLU A 188 9.30 8.43 -12.00
N VAL A 189 8.50 8.88 -12.98
CA VAL A 189 7.07 9.10 -12.77
C VAL A 189 6.38 7.78 -12.42
N GLY A 190 5.93 7.69 -11.17
CA GLY A 190 5.18 6.54 -10.68
C GLY A 190 6.02 5.36 -10.20
N ALA A 191 7.36 5.47 -10.16
CA ALA A 191 8.18 4.37 -9.64
C ALA A 191 9.43 4.83 -8.88
N CYS A 192 9.88 3.97 -7.97
CA CYS A 192 11.22 4.03 -7.36
C CYS A 192 12.13 3.01 -8.04
N ARG A 193 13.44 3.26 -8.03
CA ARG A 193 14.44 2.36 -8.60
C ARG A 193 15.20 1.67 -7.47
N LEU A 194 15.11 0.35 -7.38
CA LEU A 194 15.82 -0.48 -6.40
C LEU A 194 16.92 -1.25 -7.10
N ARG A 195 18.18 -0.96 -6.77
CA ARG A 195 19.36 -1.65 -7.30
C ARG A 195 19.85 -2.66 -6.27
N ILE A 196 20.06 -3.89 -6.71
CA ILE A 196 20.57 -5.01 -5.91
C ILE A 196 21.76 -5.60 -6.67
N GLY A 197 22.95 -5.57 -6.09
CA GLY A 197 24.15 -6.08 -6.74
C GLY A 197 25.43 -5.53 -6.12
N ASP A 198 26.56 -6.04 -6.57
CA ASP A 198 27.87 -5.54 -6.14
C ASP A 198 28.01 -4.08 -6.60
N HIS A 199 28.32 -3.17 -5.67
CA HIS A 199 28.72 -1.81 -6.07
C HIS A 199 29.95 -1.92 -6.98
N PRO A 200 30.04 -1.10 -8.05
CA PRO A 200 31.28 -0.99 -8.83
C PRO A 200 32.45 -0.52 -7.95
#